data_AF-T1BV16-F1
#
_entry.id   AF-T1BV16-F1
#
_cell.length_a   1.000
_cell.length_b   1.000
_cell.length_c   1.000
_cell.angle_alpha   90.00
_cell.angle_beta   90.00
_cell.angle_gamma   90.00
#
_symmetry.space_group_name_H-M   'P 1'
#
loop_
_entity.id
_entity.type
_entity.pdbx_description
1 polymer ?
#
loop_
_entity_poly.entity_id
_entity_poly.type
_entity_poly.pdbx_seq_one_letter_code
_entity_poly.pdbx_strand_id
1 'polypeptide(L)'
;MVVERSAVAEFTERLLARVQRLRLGDGLDPATDVGPIINQRQLHRIHGYTEAGQQEAARLLDRAGRSPPDGARGGRTLLPSHALHR
;
A
#
# COMPACT_ATOMS: atom_id res chain seq x y z
N MET A 1 -13.17 -0.96 0.75
CA MET A 1 -13.31 -0.59 2.18
C MET A 1 -13.79 0.85 2.22
N VAL A 2 -14.74 1.18 3.09
CA VAL A 2 -15.28 2.54 3.27
C VAL A 2 -15.03 2.95 4.72
N VAL A 3 -14.59 4.19 4.93
CA VAL A 3 -14.28 4.77 6.24
C VAL A 3 -14.88 6.17 6.28
N GLU A 4 -15.39 6.59 7.44
CA GLU A 4 -15.89 7.96 7.64
C GLU A 4 -14.72 8.96 7.49
N ARG A 5 -14.96 10.13 6.90
CA ARG A 5 -13.94 11.11 6.48
C ARG A 5 -13.06 11.59 7.63
N SER A 6 -13.60 11.85 8.82
CA SER A 6 -12.80 12.31 9.96
C SER A 6 -11.90 11.19 10.51
N ALA A 7 -12.37 9.94 10.48
CA ALA A 7 -11.64 8.77 10.94
C ALA A 7 -10.52 8.27 10.00
N VAL A 8 -10.43 8.78 8.75
CA VAL A 8 -9.49 8.27 7.72
C VAL A 8 -8.03 8.26 8.18
N ALA A 9 -7.55 9.31 8.86
CA ALA A 9 -6.16 9.40 9.30
C ALA A 9 -5.83 8.35 10.37
N GLU A 10 -6.52 8.39 11.50
CA GLU A 10 -6.33 7.47 12.62
C GLU A 10 -6.52 5.99 12.19
N PHE A 11 -7.53 5.72 11.37
CA PHE A 11 -7.76 4.38 10.83
C PHE A 11 -6.58 3.90 9.97
N THR A 12 -6.02 4.78 9.13
CA THR A 12 -4.89 4.44 8.26
C THR A 12 -3.62 4.14 9.07
N GLU A 13 -3.32 4.96 10.07
CA GLU A 13 -2.19 4.77 10.98
C GLU A 13 -2.30 3.46 11.78
N ARG A 14 -3.49 3.16 12.32
CA ARG A 14 -3.75 1.95 13.09
C ARG A 14 -3.74 0.69 12.21
N LEU A 15 -4.26 0.77 10.99
CA LEU A 15 -4.19 -0.33 10.01
C LEU A 15 -2.72 -0.61 9.64
N LEU A 16 -1.92 0.43 9.37
CA LEU A 16 -0.49 0.30 9.09
C LEU A 16 0.26 -0.39 10.22
N ALA A 17 0.10 0.09 11.45
CA ALA A 17 0.75 -0.48 12.63
C ALA A 17 0.37 -1.97 12.86
N ARG A 18 -0.80 -2.42 12.39
CA ARG A 18 -1.18 -3.84 12.42
C ARG A 18 -0.61 -4.65 11.25
N VAL A 19 -0.59 -4.09 10.04
CA VAL A 19 -0.03 -4.72 8.83
C VAL A 19 1.49 -4.90 8.97
N GLN A 20 2.20 -3.90 9.51
CA GLN A 20 3.65 -3.95 9.80
C GLN A 20 4.04 -4.87 10.97
N ARG A 21 3.12 -5.72 11.42
CA ARG A 21 3.36 -6.80 12.40
C ARG A 21 2.98 -8.19 11.87
N LEU A 22 2.59 -8.27 10.59
CA LEU A 22 2.35 -9.54 9.90
C LEU A 22 3.68 -10.13 9.43
N ARG A 23 3.94 -11.39 9.78
CA ARG A 23 5.11 -12.16 9.34
C ARG A 23 4.77 -12.86 8.02
N LEU A 24 5.50 -12.51 6.96
CA LEU A 24 5.43 -13.22 5.68
C LEU A 24 6.41 -14.40 5.72
N GLY A 25 5.97 -15.57 5.27
CA GLY A 25 6.77 -16.80 5.38
C GLY A 25 6.15 -17.98 4.63
N ASP A 26 6.57 -19.19 4.98
CA ASP A 26 6.00 -20.43 4.44
C ASP A 26 4.58 -20.64 5.00
N GLY A 27 3.64 -21.11 4.18
CA GLY A 27 2.28 -21.43 4.60
C GLY A 27 2.17 -22.66 5.51
N LEU A 28 3.24 -23.43 5.67
CA LEU A 28 3.35 -24.56 6.62
C LEU A 28 3.93 -24.14 7.98
N ASP A 29 4.51 -22.95 8.12
CA ASP A 29 5.03 -22.46 9.38
C ASP A 29 3.88 -21.87 10.23
N PRO A 30 3.57 -22.41 11.43
CA PRO A 30 2.57 -21.81 12.33
C PRO A 30 2.99 -20.41 12.83
N ALA A 31 4.22 -19.98 12.59
CA ALA A 31 4.69 -18.62 12.80
C ALA A 31 4.54 -17.70 11.58
N THR A 32 3.83 -18.09 10.52
CA THR A 32 3.48 -17.21 9.38
C THR A 32 2.09 -16.58 9.58
N ASP A 33 1.99 -15.24 9.46
CA ASP A 33 0.69 -14.55 9.36
C ASP A 33 0.18 -14.49 7.90
N VAL A 34 1.09 -14.46 6.91
CA VAL A 34 0.77 -14.34 5.47
C VAL A 34 1.65 -15.25 4.63
N GLY A 35 1.06 -16.31 4.06
CA GLY A 35 1.75 -17.28 3.20
C GLY A 35 2.02 -16.78 1.77
N PRO A 36 2.69 -17.59 0.93
CA PRO A 36 3.12 -17.20 -0.41
C PRO A 36 1.97 -17.12 -1.43
N ILE A 37 2.14 -16.28 -2.45
CA ILE A 37 1.21 -16.20 -3.58
C ILE A 37 1.43 -17.42 -4.51
N ILE A 38 0.36 -18.17 -4.75
CA ILE A 38 0.34 -19.48 -5.45
C ILE A 38 1.04 -19.54 -6.83
N ASN A 39 1.24 -18.43 -7.55
CA ASN A 39 2.12 -18.37 -8.73
C ASN A 39 2.41 -16.93 -9.18
N GLN A 40 3.48 -16.77 -9.98
CA GLN A 40 3.89 -15.50 -10.59
C GLN A 40 2.76 -14.80 -11.37
N ARG A 41 1.87 -15.54 -12.05
CA ARG A 41 0.73 -14.95 -12.78
C ARG A 41 -0.29 -14.29 -11.85
N GLN A 42 -0.51 -14.80 -10.63
CA GLN A 42 -1.30 -14.11 -9.62
C GLN A 42 -0.56 -12.88 -9.09
N LEU A 43 0.74 -13.01 -8.80
CA LEU A 43 1.58 -11.91 -8.32
C LEU A 43 1.58 -10.72 -9.30
N HIS A 44 1.82 -10.97 -10.60
CA HIS A 44 1.79 -9.91 -11.63
C HIS A 44 0.44 -9.20 -11.72
N ARG A 45 -0.69 -9.89 -11.49
CA ARG A 45 -2.02 -9.24 -11.44
C ARG A 45 -2.15 -8.33 -10.22
N ILE A 46 -1.69 -8.76 -9.05
CA ILE A 46 -1.69 -7.94 -7.82
C ILE A 46 -0.83 -6.67 -7.99
N HIS A 47 0.34 -6.79 -8.64
CA HIS A 47 1.15 -5.62 -9.00
C HIS A 47 0.43 -4.70 -10.00
N GLY A 48 -0.16 -5.23 -11.08
CA GLY A 48 -0.88 -4.43 -12.06
C GLY A 48 -2.07 -3.64 -11.49
N TYR A 49 -2.81 -4.21 -10.53
CA TYR A 49 -3.85 -3.46 -9.81
C TYR A 49 -3.28 -2.34 -8.92
N THR A 50 -2.10 -2.56 -8.34
CA THR A 50 -1.40 -1.55 -7.53
C THR A 50 -0.92 -0.39 -8.39
N GLU A 51 -0.32 -0.69 -9.54
CA GLU A 51 0.14 0.30 -10.53
C GLU A 51 -1.02 1.11 -11.12
N ALA A 52 -2.13 0.46 -11.45
CA ALA A 52 -3.33 1.15 -11.94
C ALA A 52 -3.87 2.16 -10.91
N GLY A 53 -4.00 1.77 -9.64
CA GLY A 53 -4.45 2.67 -8.57
C GLY A 53 -3.51 3.87 -8.35
N GLN A 54 -2.19 3.68 -8.49
CA GLN A 54 -1.22 4.78 -8.44
C GLN A 54 -1.35 5.74 -9.63
N GLN A 55 -1.57 5.23 -10.84
CA GLN A 55 -1.80 6.06 -12.03
C GLN A 55 -3.12 6.85 -11.94
N GLU A 56 -4.18 6.24 -11.42
CA GLU A 56 -5.46 6.93 -11.19
C GLU A 56 -5.32 8.03 -10.13
N ALA A 57 -4.65 7.75 -9.01
CA ALA A 57 -4.36 8.76 -7.98
C ALA A 57 -3.55 9.95 -8.52
N ALA A 58 -2.53 9.69 -9.35
CA ALA A 58 -1.74 10.73 -9.99
C ALA A 58 -2.58 11.62 -10.93
N ARG A 59 -3.42 11.01 -11.78
CA ARG A 59 -4.36 11.74 -12.67
C ARG A 59 -5.39 12.57 -11.92
N LEU A 60 -5.83 12.11 -10.75
CA LEU A 60 -6.76 12.86 -9.89
C LEU A 60 -6.10 14.09 -9.26
N LEU A 61 -4.83 14.01 -8.86
CA LEU A 61 -4.07 15.14 -8.30
C LEU A 61 -3.80 16.22 -9.37
N ASP A 62 -3.34 15.80 -10.55
CA ASP A 62 -3.10 16.65 -11.72
C ASP A 62 -4.38 17.43 -12.11
N ARG A 63 -5.50 16.71 -12.31
CA ARG A 63 -6.80 17.32 -12.61
C ARG A 63 -7.34 18.22 -11.49
N ALA A 64 -6.95 18.00 -10.24
CA ALA A 64 -7.34 18.84 -9.11
C ALA A 64 -6.51 20.14 -8.99
N GLY A 65 -5.57 20.39 -9.90
CA GLY A 65 -4.64 21.53 -9.82
C GLY A 65 -3.71 21.46 -8.60
N ARG A 66 -3.60 20.29 -7.97
CA ARG A 66 -2.73 20.05 -6.82
C ARG A 66 -1.48 19.33 -7.27
N SER A 67 -0.41 20.11 -7.50
CA SER A 67 0.93 19.55 -7.51
C SER A 67 1.10 18.66 -6.26
N PRO A 68 1.67 17.44 -6.39
CA PRO A 68 2.07 16.68 -5.21
C PRO A 68 3.02 17.56 -4.37
N PRO A 69 2.92 17.56 -3.03
CA PRO A 69 3.73 18.41 -2.17
C PRO A 69 5.22 18.20 -2.46
N ASP A 70 5.97 19.30 -2.52
CA ASP A 70 7.25 19.30 -3.22
C ASP A 70 8.29 18.39 -2.57
N GLY A 71 9.06 17.68 -3.40
CA GLY A 71 9.81 16.47 -3.03
C GLY A 71 9.39 15.21 -3.79
N ALA A 72 8.25 15.22 -4.49
CA ALA A 72 7.80 14.12 -5.35
C ALA A 72 8.65 13.89 -6.63
N ARG A 73 9.74 14.65 -6.85
CA ARG A 73 10.71 14.42 -7.93
C ARG A 73 11.71 13.31 -7.56
N GLY A 74 11.20 12.08 -7.45
CA GLY A 74 11.97 10.88 -7.10
C GLY A 74 11.50 10.19 -5.81
N GLY A 75 10.70 10.87 -4.98
CA GLY A 75 10.09 10.28 -3.78
C GLY A 75 8.97 9.30 -4.11
N ARG A 76 9.08 8.05 -3.63
CA ARG A 76 7.97 7.07 -3.63
C ARG A 76 6.85 7.55 -2.70
N THR A 77 5.71 7.99 -3.23
CA THR A 77 4.50 8.26 -2.44
C THR A 77 3.88 6.95 -1.95
N LEU A 78 4.44 6.39 -0.89
CA LEU A 78 3.97 5.18 -0.23
C LEU A 78 2.71 5.48 0.60
N LEU A 79 1.56 5.43 -0.07
CA LEU A 79 0.23 5.33 0.55
C LEU A 79 -0.33 3.90 0.40
N PRO A 80 -0.32 3.09 1.47
CA PRO A 80 0.71 3.10 2.50
C PRO A 80 1.33 1.70 2.64
N SER A 81 2.62 1.60 2.37
CA SER A 81 3.40 0.36 2.45
C SER A 81 4.71 0.64 3.18
N HIS A 82 5.17 -0.27 4.03
CA HIS A 82 6.21 0.06 4.99
C HIS A 82 7.57 0.36 4.36
N ALA A 83 8.00 1.62 4.52
CA ALA A 83 9.38 2.03 4.41
C ALA A 83 9.94 2.24 5.81
N LEU A 84 10.31 1.14 6.47
CA LEU A 84 11.18 1.17 7.65
C LEU A 84 12.01 -0.12 7.69
N HIS A 85 13.11 -0.09 6.95
CA HIS A 85 14.18 -1.08 7.03
C HIS A 85 15.36 -0.41 7.76
N ARG A 86 15.57 -0.82 9.02
CA ARG A 86 16.75 -0.52 9.83
C ARG A 86 16.91 -1.60 10.89
#